data_AF-A0A518KE72-F1
#
_entry.id   AF-A0A518KE72-F1
#
_cell.length_a   1.000
_cell.length_b   1.000
_cell.length_c   1.000
_cell.angle_alpha   90.00
_cell.angle_beta   90.00
_cell.angle_gamma   90.00
#
_symmetry.space_group_name_H-M   'P 1'
#
loop_
_entity.id
_entity.type
_entity.pdbx_description
1 polymer ?
#
loop_
_entity_poly.entity_id
_entity_poly.type
_entity_poly.pdbx_seq_one_letter_code
_entity_poly.pdbx_strand_id
1 'polypeptide(L)'
;MRTPIKVTALLVLAALSPTGRSQAQNTWTGGLGNWNDGANWSLGTPIDGDTVNIDNGGTAQVDALILPFFQDLDLATTPSATGRLEVLPGGNLVSSRVRIGNQGVASASVAGGLLITGNGSIYVGSSEQSTIGLTGNGELTVGQGGAIVSADDIQVASQGTAVLNLQTGGYGLGGYSVVGKFGTGVWNQSGGLYVAANDFEIGDGGRPNQAGTPGPREGTINLSGGTIFARDRMAISNRIGTGEVNIRGGGLAITGDADNEIGDGRENSLDIGRGADWTAADVLANGVSGNTSTFRVVGDQSVIAVGLDVTMDVKNVMESSNLVATVTGPSHTPILAGRNALIKNGNFLVELDGYSPVLGDEWSIIQTNVDLTDALLAFDAIAAAEDITTYDRNGVEAAYGDIVTHNNNAFTNNASDPNYLGVDGPFKSLDFSAAPLSPGLEFEVEYFQDEVLLKVVAASTGLAGDFNNDGFVNAADYTVWRDNENTSNDLGGNGDETGSSAGVVDAADYQLWRNSYGSSVAMSAAVIPEPTTLVATLAGLAACATAKRRR
;
A
#
# COMPACT_ATOMS: atom_id res chain seq x y z
N MET A 1 -33.10 14.10 -12.72
CA MET A 1 -32.81 15.31 -11.93
C MET A 1 -33.52 15.19 -10.59
N ARG A 2 -32.85 14.56 -9.62
CA ARG A 2 -33.30 14.57 -8.22
C ARG A 2 -32.63 15.79 -7.59
N THR A 3 -33.42 16.74 -7.10
CA THR A 3 -32.91 17.86 -6.30
C THR A 3 -32.34 17.29 -5.00
N PRO A 4 -31.04 17.44 -4.71
CA PRO A 4 -30.48 16.99 -3.44
C PRO A 4 -31.01 17.89 -2.33
N ILE A 5 -31.47 17.28 -1.24
CA ILE A 5 -31.78 17.99 0.00
C ILE A 5 -30.42 18.49 0.52
N LYS A 6 -30.22 19.80 0.44
CA LYS A 6 -29.02 20.46 0.93
C LYS A 6 -28.82 20.18 2.43
N VAL A 7 -27.75 19.46 2.76
CA VAL A 7 -27.25 19.21 4.13
C VAL A 7 -26.77 20.51 4.82
N THR A 8 -26.87 21.67 4.15
CA THR A 8 -26.45 22.99 4.66
C THR A 8 -27.17 23.45 5.94
N ALA A 9 -28.20 22.73 6.41
CA ALA A 9 -28.92 23.05 7.65
C ALA A 9 -28.42 22.29 8.91
N LEU A 10 -27.48 21.33 8.79
CA LEU A 10 -27.27 20.33 9.85
C LEU A 10 -26.31 20.73 10.99
N LEU A 11 -25.47 21.77 10.85
CA LEU A 11 -24.56 22.19 11.94
C LEU A 11 -25.06 23.39 12.79
N VAL A 12 -26.14 24.07 12.40
CA VAL A 12 -26.64 25.25 13.15
C VAL A 12 -27.64 24.87 14.24
N LEU A 13 -27.99 23.59 14.40
CA LEU A 13 -28.99 23.16 15.39
C LEU A 13 -28.42 22.37 16.59
N ALA A 14 -27.23 22.71 17.08
CA ALA A 14 -26.74 22.25 18.38
C ALA A 14 -27.37 23.00 19.59
N ALA A 15 -28.60 23.51 19.48
CA ALA A 15 -29.16 24.42 20.49
C ALA A 15 -30.65 24.27 20.81
N LEU A 16 -31.29 23.14 20.48
CA LEU A 16 -32.65 22.85 20.95
C LEU A 16 -32.73 21.43 21.51
N SER A 17 -32.09 21.21 22.65
CA SER A 17 -32.33 20.02 23.45
C SER A 17 -33.81 19.99 23.89
N PRO A 18 -34.57 18.92 23.58
CA PRO A 18 -35.85 18.71 24.24
C PRO A 18 -35.58 18.48 25.73
N THR A 19 -35.94 19.47 26.54
CA THR A 19 -35.84 19.43 27.99
C THR A 19 -36.55 18.18 28.53
N GLY A 20 -35.81 17.20 29.03
CA GLY A 20 -36.43 16.08 29.76
C GLY A 20 -35.60 14.84 30.05
N ARG A 21 -34.53 14.54 29.32
CA ARG A 21 -33.67 13.38 29.61
C ARG A 21 -32.21 13.78 29.77
N SER A 22 -31.55 13.25 30.80
CA SER A 22 -30.09 13.24 30.89
C SER A 22 -29.53 12.23 29.88
N GLN A 23 -28.31 12.46 29.40
CA GLN A 23 -27.49 11.47 28.70
C GLN A 23 -27.71 10.06 29.29
N ALA A 24 -28.24 9.16 28.47
CA ALA A 24 -28.60 7.81 28.89
C ALA A 24 -28.00 6.77 27.96
N GLN A 25 -27.81 5.55 28.48
CA GLN A 25 -27.52 4.38 27.66
C GLN A 25 -28.84 3.85 27.09
N ASN A 26 -28.99 3.90 25.77
CA ASN A 26 -30.15 3.42 25.06
C ASN A 26 -29.75 2.21 24.21
N THR A 27 -30.40 1.08 24.40
CA THR A 27 -29.96 -0.20 23.84
C THR A 27 -31.00 -0.74 22.87
N TRP A 28 -30.54 -1.20 21.71
CA TRP A 28 -31.37 -1.88 20.73
C TRP A 28 -31.92 -3.18 21.33
N THR A 29 -33.23 -3.34 21.27
CA THR A 29 -33.97 -4.53 21.72
C THR A 29 -34.62 -5.28 20.55
N GLY A 30 -34.69 -4.65 19.38
CA GLY A 30 -35.28 -5.22 18.17
C GLY A 30 -34.47 -6.40 17.60
N GLY A 31 -35.12 -7.24 16.80
CA GLY A 31 -34.45 -8.17 15.90
C GLY A 31 -33.88 -7.40 14.71
N LEU A 32 -34.47 -7.58 13.53
CA LEU A 32 -34.35 -6.65 12.41
C LEU A 32 -35.41 -5.56 12.55
N GLY A 33 -35.04 -4.28 12.47
CA GLY A 33 -36.02 -3.21 12.60
C GLY A 33 -35.50 -1.83 12.19
N ASN A 34 -36.43 -0.90 12.00
CA ASN A 34 -36.14 0.49 11.68
C ASN A 34 -35.69 1.25 12.94
N TRP A 35 -34.61 2.03 12.81
CA TRP A 35 -34.03 2.85 13.86
C TRP A 35 -35.03 3.81 14.52
N ASN A 36 -35.95 4.39 13.74
CA ASN A 36 -36.90 5.39 14.21
C ASN A 36 -38.09 4.80 14.97
N ASP A 37 -38.28 3.47 14.94
CA ASP A 37 -39.31 2.82 15.74
C ASP A 37 -38.83 2.66 17.19
N GLY A 38 -39.38 3.50 18.07
CA GLY A 38 -39.04 3.51 19.49
C GLY A 38 -39.31 2.19 20.22
N ALA A 39 -40.12 1.27 19.65
CA ALA A 39 -40.31 -0.06 20.21
C ALA A 39 -39.05 -0.95 20.11
N ASN A 40 -38.13 -0.62 19.20
CA ASN A 40 -36.86 -1.33 19.04
C ASN A 40 -35.77 -0.86 20.02
N TRP A 41 -36.09 0.04 20.95
CA TRP A 41 -35.16 0.64 21.88
C TRP A 41 -35.62 0.47 23.33
N SER A 42 -34.68 0.19 24.23
CA SER A 42 -34.97 0.00 25.67
C SER A 42 -35.59 1.24 26.31
N LEU A 43 -35.35 2.40 25.72
CA LEU A 43 -35.66 3.71 26.26
C LEU A 43 -36.49 4.58 25.29
N GLY A 44 -37.08 4.00 24.24
CA GLY A 44 -37.68 4.73 23.12
C GLY A 44 -36.63 5.22 22.11
N THR A 45 -37.05 5.87 21.01
CA THR A 45 -36.11 6.34 19.97
C THR A 45 -35.01 7.21 20.59
N PRO A 46 -33.72 6.95 20.28
CA PRO A 46 -32.58 7.71 20.81
C PRO A 46 -32.69 9.21 20.53
N ILE A 47 -32.17 10.02 21.46
CA ILE A 47 -32.15 11.49 21.38
C ILE A 47 -30.73 12.04 21.55
N ASP A 48 -30.59 13.37 21.43
CA ASP A 48 -29.30 14.05 21.55
C ASP A 48 -28.54 13.67 22.84
N GLY A 49 -27.27 13.35 22.67
CA GLY A 49 -26.36 13.00 23.75
C GLY A 49 -26.51 11.58 24.30
N ASP A 50 -27.46 10.78 23.81
CA ASP A 50 -27.53 9.36 24.21
C ASP A 50 -26.28 8.60 23.77
N THR A 51 -25.88 7.62 24.58
CA THR A 51 -24.99 6.54 24.17
C THR A 51 -25.85 5.40 23.66
N VAL A 52 -25.69 5.05 22.40
CA VAL A 52 -26.54 4.11 21.68
C VAL A 52 -25.81 2.79 21.49
N ASN A 53 -26.40 1.70 21.98
CA ASN A 53 -25.77 0.37 21.97
C ASN A 53 -26.58 -0.64 21.13
N ILE A 54 -25.92 -1.44 20.32
CA ILE A 54 -26.51 -2.60 19.62
C ILE A 54 -25.77 -3.86 20.05
N ASP A 55 -26.31 -4.56 21.04
CA ASP A 55 -25.63 -5.64 21.76
C ASP A 55 -26.39 -6.98 21.79
N ASN A 56 -27.59 -7.02 21.20
CA ASN A 56 -28.53 -8.14 21.31
C ASN A 56 -28.50 -9.09 20.09
N GLY A 57 -27.58 -8.91 19.15
CA GLY A 57 -27.50 -9.62 17.87
C GLY A 57 -28.50 -9.17 16.80
N GLY A 58 -29.31 -8.15 17.10
CA GLY A 58 -30.24 -7.54 16.17
C GLY A 58 -29.54 -6.70 15.09
N THR A 59 -30.33 -6.29 14.09
CA THR A 59 -29.95 -5.39 13.01
C THR A 59 -30.79 -4.13 13.06
N ALA A 60 -30.15 -2.99 13.32
CA ALA A 60 -30.77 -1.67 13.26
C ALA A 60 -30.61 -1.07 11.87
N GLN A 61 -31.72 -0.74 11.22
CA GLN A 61 -31.74 -0.14 9.88
C GLN A 61 -32.04 1.36 9.95
N VAL A 62 -31.16 2.17 9.34
CA VAL A 62 -31.30 3.62 9.23
C VAL A 62 -31.60 3.95 7.78
N ASP A 63 -32.83 4.31 7.45
CA ASP A 63 -33.32 4.60 6.09
C ASP A 63 -33.79 6.05 5.89
N ALA A 64 -33.59 6.89 6.91
CA ALA A 64 -33.93 8.30 6.89
C ALA A 64 -32.93 9.10 7.71
N LEU A 65 -32.95 10.42 7.53
CA LEU A 65 -32.14 11.35 8.32
C LEU A 65 -32.44 11.19 9.82
N ILE A 66 -31.42 10.83 10.58
CA ILE A 66 -31.44 10.85 12.05
C ILE A 66 -30.89 12.20 12.49
N LEU A 67 -31.79 13.05 12.99
CA LEU A 67 -31.45 14.41 13.45
C LEU A 67 -30.69 14.44 14.78
N PRO A 68 -30.86 13.48 15.70
CA PRO A 68 -30.08 13.49 16.93
C PRO A 68 -28.57 13.35 16.74
N PHE A 69 -27.81 14.09 17.55
CA PHE A 69 -26.36 13.93 17.70
C PHE A 69 -26.04 13.03 18.90
N PHE A 70 -25.56 11.82 18.64
CA PHE A 70 -25.26 10.85 19.70
C PHE A 70 -23.91 11.10 20.34
N GLN A 71 -23.76 10.74 21.63
CA GLN A 71 -22.45 10.73 22.28
C GLN A 71 -21.61 9.56 21.75
N ASP A 72 -22.18 8.37 21.74
CA ASP A 72 -21.49 7.17 21.28
C ASP A 72 -22.47 6.30 20.50
N LEU A 73 -21.97 5.68 19.44
CA LEU A 73 -22.63 4.57 18.77
C LEU A 73 -21.74 3.34 18.91
N ASP A 74 -22.18 2.40 19.74
CA ASP A 74 -21.43 1.20 20.06
C ASP A 74 -22.16 -0.06 19.61
N LEU A 75 -21.45 -0.90 18.89
CA LEU A 75 -21.91 -2.24 18.54
C LEU A 75 -21.05 -3.27 19.26
N ALA A 76 -21.70 -4.21 19.94
CA ALA A 76 -21.09 -5.28 20.71
C ALA A 76 -20.14 -4.79 21.83
N THR A 77 -20.71 -4.14 22.85
CA THR A 77 -20.00 -3.55 24.00
C THR A 77 -19.49 -4.58 25.02
N THR A 78 -19.86 -5.86 24.91
CA THR A 78 -19.37 -6.93 25.78
C THR A 78 -18.83 -8.10 24.95
N PRO A 79 -17.94 -8.96 25.49
CA PRO A 79 -17.32 -10.05 24.72
C PRO A 79 -18.29 -11.03 24.08
N SER A 80 -19.47 -11.24 24.68
CA SER A 80 -20.51 -12.12 24.13
C SER A 80 -21.56 -11.39 23.29
N ALA A 81 -21.52 -10.06 23.27
CA ALA A 81 -22.50 -9.27 22.53
C ALA A 81 -22.23 -9.38 21.03
N THR A 82 -23.31 -9.27 20.27
CA THR A 82 -23.24 -9.10 18.81
C THR A 82 -24.20 -8.01 18.38
N GLY A 83 -24.01 -7.45 17.19
CA GLY A 83 -24.90 -6.41 16.68
C GLY A 83 -24.62 -6.06 15.24
N ARG A 84 -25.63 -5.52 14.56
CA ARG A 84 -25.49 -5.04 13.18
C ARG A 84 -26.15 -3.69 12.97
N LEU A 85 -25.48 -2.84 12.21
CA LEU A 85 -26.01 -1.58 11.70
C LEU A 85 -26.08 -1.61 10.17
N GLU A 86 -27.20 -1.16 9.61
CA GLU A 86 -27.34 -0.93 8.17
C GLU A 86 -27.79 0.51 7.95
N VAL A 87 -26.90 1.34 7.40
CA VAL A 87 -27.20 2.69 6.94
C VAL A 87 -27.57 2.60 5.46
N LEU A 88 -28.88 2.65 5.21
CA LEU A 88 -29.52 2.45 3.91
C LEU A 88 -29.65 3.77 3.14
N PRO A 89 -30.11 3.75 1.87
CA PRO A 89 -30.24 4.96 1.08
C PRO A 89 -31.12 6.02 1.74
N GLY A 90 -30.57 7.23 1.92
CA GLY A 90 -31.24 8.34 2.62
C GLY A 90 -31.10 8.32 4.15
N GLY A 91 -30.47 7.29 4.71
CA GLY A 91 -30.09 7.20 6.12
C GLY A 91 -28.86 8.03 6.42
N ASN A 92 -28.94 8.93 7.40
CA ASN A 92 -27.79 9.70 7.89
C ASN A 92 -27.71 9.57 9.41
N LEU A 93 -26.55 9.19 9.94
CA LEU A 93 -26.30 9.05 11.37
C LEU A 93 -25.09 9.89 11.77
N VAL A 94 -25.24 10.67 12.83
CA VAL A 94 -24.16 11.49 13.40
C VAL A 94 -23.95 11.12 14.86
N SER A 95 -22.71 10.82 15.23
CA SER A 95 -22.30 10.53 16.61
C SER A 95 -21.02 11.30 16.95
N SER A 96 -20.63 11.42 18.23
CA SER A 96 -19.28 11.89 18.57
C SER A 96 -18.25 10.81 18.22
N ARG A 97 -18.61 9.54 18.41
CA ARG A 97 -17.75 8.39 18.20
C ARG A 97 -18.55 7.20 17.71
N VAL A 98 -17.94 6.37 16.86
CA VAL A 98 -18.51 5.10 16.41
C VAL A 98 -17.54 3.98 16.73
N ARG A 99 -18.03 2.89 17.34
CA ARG A 99 -17.24 1.69 17.64
C ARG A 99 -17.98 0.44 17.18
N ILE A 100 -17.43 -0.24 16.19
CA ILE A 100 -18.02 -1.44 15.58
C ILE A 100 -17.23 -2.65 16.05
N GLY A 101 -17.83 -3.49 16.90
CA GLY A 101 -17.15 -4.67 17.43
C GLY A 101 -16.22 -4.29 18.58
N ASN A 102 -16.70 -3.45 19.50
CA ASN A 102 -15.87 -2.85 20.54
C ASN A 102 -15.27 -3.87 21.51
N GLN A 103 -16.05 -4.89 21.90
CA GLN A 103 -15.58 -6.02 22.72
C GLN A 103 -16.04 -7.39 22.20
N GLY A 104 -17.22 -7.44 21.56
CA GLY A 104 -17.76 -8.66 20.93
C GLY A 104 -17.64 -8.61 19.40
N VAL A 105 -18.58 -9.23 18.70
CA VAL A 105 -18.56 -9.32 17.22
C VAL A 105 -19.65 -8.46 16.62
N ALA A 106 -19.31 -7.48 15.79
CA ALA A 106 -20.32 -6.68 15.12
C ALA A 106 -19.94 -6.28 13.70
N SER A 107 -20.97 -5.94 12.93
CA SER A 107 -20.83 -5.44 11.57
C SER A 107 -21.63 -4.18 11.34
N ALA A 108 -21.14 -3.31 10.46
CA ALA A 108 -21.88 -2.18 9.95
C ALA A 108 -21.77 -2.12 8.42
N SER A 109 -22.83 -1.65 7.77
CA SER A 109 -22.82 -1.38 6.34
C SER A 109 -23.39 0.00 6.05
N VAL A 110 -22.78 0.71 5.10
CA VAL A 110 -23.23 2.02 4.63
C VAL A 110 -23.37 1.97 3.12
N ALA A 111 -24.60 2.09 2.62
CA ALA A 111 -24.92 2.02 1.20
C ALA A 111 -26.02 3.03 0.88
N GLY A 112 -25.68 4.07 0.11
CA GLY A 112 -26.58 5.20 -0.21
C GLY A 112 -26.85 6.17 0.95
N GLY A 113 -26.21 5.98 2.10
CA GLY A 113 -26.37 6.79 3.30
C GLY A 113 -25.04 7.27 3.86
N LEU A 114 -25.08 7.93 5.01
CA LEU A 114 -23.94 8.67 5.57
C LEU A 114 -23.77 8.37 7.06
N LEU A 115 -22.56 7.96 7.45
CA LEU A 115 -22.18 7.74 8.84
C LEU A 115 -21.05 8.73 9.20
N ILE A 116 -21.33 9.65 10.11
CA ILE A 116 -20.43 10.75 10.46
C ILE A 116 -20.07 10.70 11.95
N THR A 117 -18.81 11.00 12.27
CA THR A 117 -18.44 11.46 13.61
C THR A 117 -18.26 12.98 13.64
N GLY A 118 -18.78 13.65 14.67
CA GLY A 118 -18.71 15.11 14.78
C GLY A 118 -17.46 15.66 15.46
N ASN A 119 -16.79 14.88 16.30
CA ASN A 119 -15.61 15.32 17.07
C ASN A 119 -14.70 14.17 17.55
N GLY A 120 -14.86 12.96 17.01
CA GLY A 120 -14.11 11.79 17.42
C GLY A 120 -13.93 10.81 16.29
N SER A 121 -13.45 9.61 16.60
CA SER A 121 -13.00 8.65 15.60
C SER A 121 -14.06 7.60 15.26
N ILE A 122 -13.91 6.97 14.09
CA ILE A 122 -14.56 5.70 13.77
C ILE A 122 -13.58 4.58 14.07
N TYR A 123 -13.99 3.64 14.91
CA TYR A 123 -13.23 2.43 15.22
C TYR A 123 -13.95 1.21 14.65
N VAL A 124 -13.24 0.44 13.83
CA VAL A 124 -13.65 -0.91 13.42
C VAL A 124 -12.79 -1.87 14.23
N GLY A 125 -13.41 -2.69 15.07
CA GLY A 125 -12.77 -3.43 16.15
C GLY A 125 -12.72 -2.64 17.47
N SER A 126 -11.92 -3.13 18.41
CA SER A 126 -11.77 -2.52 19.74
C SER A 126 -11.03 -1.18 19.67
N SER A 127 -11.55 -0.16 20.34
CA SER A 127 -10.92 1.17 20.44
C SER A 127 -9.73 1.18 21.42
N GLU A 128 -8.78 2.11 21.25
CA GLU A 128 -7.59 2.25 22.12
C GLU A 128 -7.92 2.61 23.58
N GLN A 129 -9.07 3.25 23.82
CA GLN A 129 -9.53 3.63 25.16
C GLN A 129 -10.23 2.49 25.92
N SER A 130 -10.39 1.34 25.28
CA SER A 130 -10.96 0.16 25.89
C SER A 130 -9.88 -0.59 26.69
N THR A 131 -10.25 -1.16 27.84
CA THR A 131 -9.32 -1.83 28.77
C THR A 131 -8.39 -2.77 28.00
N ILE A 132 -7.07 -2.55 28.08
CA ILE A 132 -6.06 -3.29 27.32
C ILE A 132 -6.31 -4.81 27.38
N GLY A 133 -6.36 -5.48 26.22
CA GLY A 133 -6.56 -6.93 26.10
C GLY A 133 -7.93 -7.35 25.54
N LEU A 134 -8.66 -6.42 24.91
CA LEU A 134 -9.94 -6.71 24.27
C LEU A 134 -9.77 -7.34 22.89
N THR A 135 -10.69 -8.24 22.56
CA THR A 135 -10.66 -9.12 21.37
C THR A 135 -11.82 -8.83 20.42
N GLY A 136 -12.33 -7.60 20.47
CA GLY A 136 -13.48 -7.21 19.67
C GLY A 136 -13.23 -7.38 18.18
N ASN A 137 -14.25 -7.90 17.49
CA ASN A 137 -14.20 -8.18 16.06
C ASN A 137 -15.19 -7.28 15.32
N GLY A 138 -14.67 -6.38 14.49
CA GLY A 138 -15.48 -5.42 13.73
C GLY A 138 -15.40 -5.66 12.23
N GLU A 139 -16.53 -5.49 11.54
CA GLU A 139 -16.56 -5.40 10.08
C GLU A 139 -17.32 -4.14 9.65
N LEU A 140 -16.74 -3.34 8.77
CA LEU A 140 -17.40 -2.18 8.17
C LEU A 140 -17.34 -2.31 6.65
N THR A 141 -18.49 -2.27 5.98
CA THR A 141 -18.56 -2.23 4.51
C THR A 141 -19.20 -0.95 4.04
N VAL A 142 -18.52 -0.23 3.14
CA VAL A 142 -19.01 1.00 2.52
C VAL A 142 -19.11 0.75 1.02
N GLY A 143 -20.34 0.77 0.51
CA GLY A 143 -20.65 0.49 -0.89
C GLY A 143 -21.24 1.67 -1.62
N GLN A 144 -21.83 1.41 -2.78
CA GLN A 144 -22.34 2.42 -3.70
C GLN A 144 -23.20 3.50 -3.01
N GLY A 145 -22.79 4.75 -3.19
CA GLY A 145 -23.45 5.95 -2.63
C GLY A 145 -23.37 6.05 -1.11
N GLY A 146 -22.68 5.13 -0.44
CA GLY A 146 -22.43 5.14 0.99
C GLY A 146 -21.19 5.97 1.32
N ALA A 147 -21.22 6.68 2.44
CA ALA A 147 -20.13 7.52 2.90
C ALA A 147 -19.85 7.35 4.40
N ILE A 148 -18.57 7.26 4.75
CA ILE A 148 -18.10 7.40 6.13
C ILE A 148 -17.24 8.65 6.25
N VAL A 149 -17.51 9.47 7.24
CA VAL A 149 -16.74 10.70 7.50
C VAL A 149 -16.35 10.72 8.97
N SER A 150 -15.06 10.70 9.23
CA SER A 150 -14.54 10.91 10.58
C SER A 150 -14.04 12.34 10.75
N ALA A 151 -14.50 13.01 11.81
CA ALA A 151 -13.95 14.32 12.20
C ALA A 151 -12.52 14.22 12.74
N ASP A 152 -12.12 13.04 13.22
CA ASP A 152 -10.79 12.72 13.72
C ASP A 152 -10.28 11.49 12.97
N ASP A 153 -9.97 10.38 13.64
CA ASP A 153 -9.33 9.24 12.98
C ASP A 153 -10.31 8.20 12.41
N ILE A 154 -9.82 7.38 11.47
CA ILE A 154 -10.41 6.07 11.16
C ILE A 154 -9.40 5.01 11.55
N GLN A 155 -9.79 4.12 12.46
CA GLN A 155 -8.89 3.09 12.96
C GLN A 155 -9.50 1.70 12.76
N VAL A 156 -8.76 0.85 12.05
CA VAL A 156 -9.11 -0.54 11.75
C VAL A 156 -8.22 -1.43 12.60
N ALA A 157 -8.82 -2.12 13.58
CA ALA A 157 -8.14 -2.94 14.57
C ALA A 157 -7.11 -2.16 15.39
N SER A 158 -7.54 -1.10 16.07
CA SER A 158 -6.70 -0.52 17.13
C SER A 158 -6.37 -1.60 18.16
N GLN A 159 -7.33 -2.45 18.52
CA GLN A 159 -7.18 -3.75 19.19
C GLN A 159 -8.14 -4.76 18.54
N GLY A 160 -7.97 -6.05 18.83
CA GLY A 160 -8.84 -7.11 18.29
C GLY A 160 -8.62 -7.40 16.81
N THR A 161 -9.65 -7.85 16.11
CA THR A 161 -9.61 -8.09 14.65
C THR A 161 -10.58 -7.17 13.94
N ALA A 162 -10.22 -6.61 12.79
CA ALA A 162 -11.14 -5.77 12.05
C ALA A 162 -10.97 -5.87 10.54
N VAL A 163 -12.08 -5.73 9.83
CA VAL A 163 -12.11 -5.63 8.38
C VAL A 163 -12.86 -4.37 7.95
N LEU A 164 -12.23 -3.53 7.13
CA LEU A 164 -12.88 -2.44 6.41
C LEU A 164 -12.92 -2.78 4.91
N ASN A 165 -14.11 -2.83 4.33
CA ASN A 165 -14.31 -3.03 2.91
C ASN A 165 -14.83 -1.72 2.28
N LEU A 166 -14.02 -1.09 1.43
CA LEU A 166 -14.45 0.02 0.58
C LEU A 166 -14.66 -0.50 -0.84
N GLN A 167 -15.91 -0.43 -1.31
CA GLN A 167 -16.36 -0.99 -2.57
C GLN A 167 -16.71 0.11 -3.57
N THR A 168 -16.98 -0.29 -4.81
CA THR A 168 -17.35 0.61 -5.91
C THR A 168 -18.42 1.62 -5.51
N GLY A 169 -18.16 2.90 -5.81
CA GLY A 169 -19.01 4.04 -5.47
C GLY A 169 -19.10 4.39 -3.98
N GLY A 170 -18.28 3.77 -3.11
CA GLY A 170 -18.17 4.13 -1.70
C GLY A 170 -17.21 5.29 -1.46
N TYR A 171 -17.46 6.07 -0.40
CA TYR A 171 -16.61 7.19 0.01
C TYR A 171 -16.16 7.04 1.46
N GLY A 172 -14.90 7.36 1.74
CA GLY A 172 -14.41 7.51 3.10
C GLY A 172 -13.50 8.71 3.27
N LEU A 173 -13.67 9.43 4.37
CA LEU A 173 -12.80 10.53 4.80
C LEU A 173 -12.41 10.33 6.26
N GLY A 174 -11.10 10.29 6.53
CA GLY A 174 -10.55 10.28 7.88
C GLY A 174 -9.43 11.30 8.03
N GLY A 175 -9.13 11.67 9.27
CA GLY A 175 -7.92 12.39 9.67
C GLY A 175 -6.70 11.50 9.58
N TYR A 176 -6.17 11.06 10.72
CA TYR A 176 -5.20 9.96 10.72
C TYR A 176 -5.90 8.64 10.46
N SER A 177 -5.31 7.83 9.61
CA SER A 177 -5.87 6.52 9.25
C SER A 177 -4.91 5.44 9.71
N VAL A 178 -5.40 4.47 10.47
CA VAL A 178 -4.54 3.43 11.05
C VAL A 178 -5.13 2.06 10.80
N VAL A 179 -4.31 1.13 10.31
CA VAL A 179 -4.68 -0.29 10.15
C VAL A 179 -3.72 -1.13 10.96
N GLY A 180 -4.23 -1.88 11.94
CA GLY A 180 -3.43 -2.85 12.70
C GLY A 180 -2.46 -2.23 13.72
N LYS A 181 -2.95 -1.36 14.61
CA LYS A 181 -2.10 -0.74 15.63
C LYS A 181 -1.65 -1.72 16.72
N PHE A 182 -2.60 -2.28 17.46
CA PHE A 182 -2.37 -3.38 18.40
C PHE A 182 -3.06 -4.67 17.94
N GLY A 183 -4.09 -4.58 17.10
CA GLY A 183 -4.85 -5.72 16.57
C GLY A 183 -4.36 -6.25 15.21
N THR A 184 -5.19 -7.08 14.58
CA THR A 184 -5.05 -7.52 13.18
C THR A 184 -6.12 -6.81 12.34
N GLY A 185 -5.70 -5.84 11.53
CA GLY A 185 -6.57 -5.02 10.69
C GLY A 185 -6.39 -5.35 9.22
N VAL A 186 -7.50 -5.50 8.50
CA VAL A 186 -7.50 -5.68 7.04
C VAL A 186 -8.37 -4.62 6.40
N TRP A 187 -7.83 -3.91 5.42
CA TRP A 187 -8.55 -3.01 4.56
C TRP A 187 -8.60 -3.58 3.15
N ASN A 188 -9.80 -3.84 2.62
CA ASN A 188 -9.99 -4.23 1.24
C ASN A 188 -10.62 -3.07 0.46
N GLN A 189 -9.90 -2.56 -0.53
CA GLN A 189 -10.38 -1.55 -1.43
C GLN A 189 -10.51 -2.12 -2.84
N SER A 190 -11.76 -2.27 -3.27
CA SER A 190 -12.13 -2.83 -4.59
C SER A 190 -12.72 -1.79 -5.53
N GLY A 191 -12.99 -0.58 -5.01
CA GLY A 191 -13.57 0.55 -5.70
C GLY A 191 -13.68 1.75 -4.75
N GLY A 192 -14.37 2.80 -5.18
CA GLY A 192 -14.60 3.98 -4.35
C GLY A 192 -13.37 4.87 -4.14
N LEU A 193 -13.52 5.87 -3.27
CA LEU A 193 -12.50 6.88 -2.94
C LEU A 193 -12.31 6.92 -1.43
N TYR A 194 -11.08 6.72 -0.99
CA TYR A 194 -10.68 7.01 0.37
C TYR A 194 -9.75 8.22 0.41
N VAL A 195 -9.99 9.11 1.38
CA VAL A 195 -9.15 10.28 1.66
C VAL A 195 -8.67 10.23 3.10
N ALA A 196 -7.36 10.05 3.27
CA ALA A 196 -6.67 10.33 4.52
C ALA A 196 -6.22 11.80 4.51
N ALA A 197 -6.83 12.60 5.38
CA ALA A 197 -6.56 14.03 5.49
C ALA A 197 -5.23 14.33 6.21
N ASN A 198 -4.61 13.33 6.86
CA ASN A 198 -3.25 13.36 7.41
C ASN A 198 -2.55 12.02 7.06
N ASP A 199 -1.63 11.56 7.91
CA ASP A 199 -0.91 10.29 7.72
C ASP A 199 -1.82 9.06 7.67
N PHE A 200 -1.39 8.09 6.87
CA PHE A 200 -1.96 6.76 6.77
C PHE A 200 -0.92 5.72 7.22
N GLU A 201 -1.14 5.11 8.37
CA GLU A 201 -0.24 4.14 9.01
C GLU A 201 -0.77 2.70 8.89
N ILE A 202 0.06 1.80 8.36
CA ILE A 202 -0.27 0.38 8.18
C ILE A 202 0.70 -0.44 9.03
N GLY A 203 0.19 -1.26 9.94
CA GLY A 203 1.02 -2.00 10.87
C GLY A 203 1.75 -1.06 11.83
N ASP A 204 1.07 -0.03 12.35
CA ASP A 204 1.70 1.00 13.18
C ASP A 204 2.45 0.38 14.35
N GLY A 205 1.82 -0.50 15.11
CA GLY A 205 2.45 -1.11 16.29
C GLY A 205 2.56 -0.18 17.50
N GLY A 206 2.15 1.09 17.44
CA GLY A 206 2.30 2.00 18.56
C GLY A 206 3.76 2.32 18.92
N ARG A 207 3.93 3.24 19.88
CA ARG A 207 5.25 3.78 20.26
C ARG A 207 6.09 2.75 21.03
N PRO A 208 7.43 2.91 21.12
CA PRO A 208 8.30 1.99 21.87
C PRO A 208 7.88 1.80 23.33
N ASN A 209 7.45 2.87 23.98
CA ASN A 209 6.94 2.82 25.35
C ASN A 209 5.60 2.07 25.49
N GLN A 210 4.98 1.68 24.38
CA GLN A 210 3.77 0.86 24.29
C GLN A 210 4.07 -0.58 23.86
N ALA A 211 5.35 -0.99 23.78
CA ALA A 211 5.75 -2.35 23.40
C ALA A 211 5.14 -3.45 24.28
N GLY A 212 4.92 -3.16 25.58
CA GLY A 212 4.24 -4.08 26.50
C GLY A 212 2.74 -4.24 26.26
N THR A 213 2.14 -3.49 25.34
CA THR A 213 0.72 -3.65 24.99
C THR A 213 0.54 -4.96 24.21
N PRO A 214 -0.33 -5.89 24.63
CA PRO A 214 -0.53 -7.14 23.92
C PRO A 214 -1.22 -6.94 22.57
N GLY A 215 -0.90 -7.82 21.62
CA GLY A 215 -1.62 -7.96 20.36
C GLY A 215 -0.69 -8.24 19.17
N PRO A 216 -1.26 -8.70 18.03
CA PRO A 216 -0.48 -9.09 16.86
C PRO A 216 0.14 -7.92 16.10
N ARG A 217 -0.49 -6.73 16.11
CA ARG A 217 0.05 -5.49 15.50
C ARG A 217 0.24 -5.61 13.98
N GLU A 218 -0.75 -6.18 13.32
CA GLU A 218 -0.71 -6.54 11.91
C GLU A 218 -1.71 -5.68 11.14
N GLY A 219 -1.21 -4.94 10.15
CA GLY A 219 -2.06 -4.17 9.24
C GLY A 219 -1.87 -4.62 7.80
N THR A 220 -2.98 -4.85 7.09
CA THR A 220 -2.96 -5.19 5.66
C THR A 220 -3.89 -4.27 4.88
N ILE A 221 -3.41 -3.75 3.76
CA ILE A 221 -4.24 -3.10 2.73
C ILE A 221 -4.18 -3.92 1.45
N ASN A 222 -5.34 -4.21 0.87
CA ASN A 222 -5.49 -4.81 -0.45
C ASN A 222 -6.22 -3.81 -1.37
N LEU A 223 -5.47 -3.19 -2.28
CA LEU A 223 -6.00 -2.26 -3.28
C LEU A 223 -6.11 -2.99 -4.63
N SER A 224 -7.33 -3.15 -5.12
CA SER A 224 -7.67 -3.85 -6.36
C SER A 224 -8.51 -3.02 -7.33
N GLY A 225 -8.98 -1.84 -6.89
CA GLY A 225 -9.77 -0.89 -7.66
C GLY A 225 -10.08 0.35 -6.82
N GLY A 226 -10.62 1.40 -7.45
CA GLY A 226 -10.83 2.69 -6.79
C GLY A 226 -9.54 3.43 -6.47
N THR A 227 -9.61 4.41 -5.56
CA THR A 227 -8.49 5.31 -5.26
C THR A 227 -8.28 5.57 -3.77
N ILE A 228 -7.03 5.52 -3.32
CA ILE A 228 -6.59 6.00 -2.00
C ILE A 228 -5.78 7.27 -2.19
N PHE A 229 -6.22 8.36 -1.58
CA PHE A 229 -5.48 9.61 -1.48
C PHE A 229 -5.03 9.83 -0.04
N ALA A 230 -3.73 9.96 0.18
CA ALA A 230 -3.15 10.42 1.44
C ALA A 230 -2.56 11.81 1.23
N ARG A 231 -2.91 12.75 2.10
CA ARG A 231 -2.35 14.11 2.04
C ARG A 231 -0.88 14.08 2.44
N ASP A 232 -0.59 13.60 3.63
CA ASP A 232 0.76 13.69 4.17
C ASP A 232 1.55 12.43 3.77
N ARG A 233 1.63 11.46 4.67
CA ARG A 233 2.46 10.27 4.49
C ARG A 233 1.65 9.01 4.40
N MET A 234 2.16 8.02 3.66
CA MET A 234 1.79 6.62 3.87
C MET A 234 2.97 5.87 4.47
N ALA A 235 2.78 5.33 5.67
CA ALA A 235 3.83 4.68 6.43
C ALA A 235 3.49 3.21 6.68
N ILE A 236 4.34 2.31 6.22
CA ILE A 236 4.16 0.86 6.38
C ILE A 236 5.17 0.42 7.43
N SER A 237 4.67 -0.12 8.54
CA SER A 237 5.45 -0.47 9.71
C SER A 237 6.37 0.68 10.16
N ASN A 238 5.77 1.83 10.45
CA ASN A 238 6.50 2.99 10.95
C ASN A 238 7.04 2.82 12.40
N ARG A 239 6.54 1.85 13.18
CA ARG A 239 6.99 1.55 14.56
C ARG A 239 7.19 0.03 14.75
N ILE A 240 6.64 -0.61 15.79
CA ILE A 240 6.92 -2.04 16.12
C ILE A 240 6.04 -3.07 15.35
N GLY A 241 5.11 -2.63 14.51
CA GLY A 241 4.13 -3.53 13.88
C GLY A 241 4.58 -4.12 12.54
N THR A 242 3.75 -5.04 12.02
CA THR A 242 3.89 -5.68 10.71
C THR A 242 2.86 -5.08 9.76
N GLY A 243 3.33 -4.61 8.61
CA GLY A 243 2.53 -3.87 7.65
C GLY A 243 2.66 -4.45 6.26
N GLU A 244 1.54 -4.68 5.59
CA GLU A 244 1.50 -5.18 4.22
C GLU A 244 0.55 -4.33 3.37
N VAL A 245 1.01 -3.91 2.20
CA VAL A 245 0.20 -3.20 1.21
C VAL A 245 0.34 -3.92 -0.12
N ASN A 246 -0.79 -4.41 -0.63
CA ASN A 246 -0.89 -5.14 -1.88
C ASN A 246 -1.67 -4.32 -2.89
N ILE A 247 -1.02 -3.88 -3.96
CA ILE A 247 -1.62 -3.08 -5.03
C ILE A 247 -1.67 -3.94 -6.31
N ARG A 248 -2.88 -4.16 -6.83
CA ARG A 248 -3.11 -4.93 -8.07
C ARG A 248 -4.09 -4.27 -9.04
N GLY A 249 -4.53 -3.07 -8.73
CA GLY A 249 -5.40 -2.24 -9.54
C GLY A 249 -5.77 -0.96 -8.81
N GLY A 250 -6.27 0.05 -9.53
CA GLY A 250 -6.69 1.32 -8.93
C GLY A 250 -5.55 2.34 -8.75
N GLY A 251 -5.79 3.37 -7.96
CA GLY A 251 -4.87 4.49 -7.77
C GLY A 251 -4.44 4.68 -6.31
N LEU A 252 -3.15 4.93 -6.09
CA LEU A 252 -2.59 5.41 -4.83
C LEU A 252 -1.87 6.74 -5.09
N ALA A 253 -2.30 7.81 -4.42
CA ALA A 253 -1.67 9.11 -4.48
C ALA A 253 -1.30 9.59 -3.07
N ILE A 254 -0.03 9.91 -2.86
CA ILE A 254 0.51 10.48 -1.62
C ILE A 254 1.16 11.81 -2.00
N THR A 255 0.35 12.84 -2.21
CA THR A 255 0.79 14.02 -2.97
C THR A 255 0.46 15.34 -2.31
N GLY A 256 0.09 15.39 -1.03
CA GLY A 256 -0.20 16.67 -0.36
C GLY A 256 -1.45 17.37 -0.88
N ASP A 257 -1.85 18.43 -0.18
CA ASP A 257 -2.71 19.47 -0.71
C ASP A 257 -1.88 20.68 -1.16
N ALA A 258 -2.50 21.62 -1.88
CA ALA A 258 -1.82 22.80 -2.42
C ALA A 258 -1.10 23.67 -1.38
N ASP A 259 -1.36 23.46 -0.08
CA ASP A 259 -0.81 24.23 1.03
C ASP A 259 0.32 23.48 1.79
N ASN A 260 0.58 22.20 1.52
CA ASN A 260 1.56 21.42 2.29
C ASN A 260 3.00 21.48 1.74
N GLU A 261 3.93 21.79 2.64
CA GLU A 261 5.14 22.59 2.42
C GLU A 261 6.41 21.76 2.23
N ILE A 262 7.29 22.19 1.32
CA ILE A 262 8.70 21.82 1.39
C ILE A 262 9.24 22.40 2.72
N GLY A 263 9.48 21.55 3.72
CA GLY A 263 10.25 21.91 4.93
C GLY A 263 9.52 21.88 6.27
N ASP A 264 8.29 21.38 6.35
CA ASP A 264 7.56 21.25 7.64
C ASP A 264 7.80 19.91 8.37
N GLY A 265 8.47 18.95 7.70
CA GLY A 265 8.76 17.61 8.22
C GLY A 265 7.65 16.57 8.01
N ARG A 266 6.53 16.93 7.37
CA ARG A 266 5.41 16.04 6.99
C ARG A 266 5.42 15.74 5.50
N GLU A 267 6.56 15.24 5.05
CA GLU A 267 6.85 14.92 3.65
C GLU A 267 5.75 14.07 3.00
N ASN A 268 5.34 14.45 1.78
CA ASN A 268 4.46 13.68 0.88
C ASN A 268 5.17 12.39 0.41
N SER A 269 5.38 11.45 1.34
CA SER A 269 6.28 10.33 1.17
C SER A 269 5.59 8.99 1.40
N LEU A 270 6.07 7.99 0.65
CA LEU A 270 5.80 6.59 0.87
C LEU A 270 6.96 5.99 1.65
N ASP A 271 6.72 5.46 2.83
CA ASP A 271 7.77 4.86 3.64
C ASP A 271 7.52 3.38 3.88
N ILE A 272 8.46 2.57 3.40
CA ILE A 272 8.47 1.12 3.54
C ILE A 272 9.45 0.81 4.68
N GLY A 273 8.92 0.76 5.90
CA GLY A 273 9.66 0.54 7.13
C GLY A 273 10.47 1.76 7.56
N ARG A 274 9.79 2.84 7.97
CA ARG A 274 10.43 4.15 8.22
C ARG A 274 11.15 4.29 9.56
N GLY A 275 10.62 3.67 10.61
CA GLY A 275 10.94 4.09 11.98
C GLY A 275 10.64 5.57 12.24
N ALA A 276 9.50 6.10 11.75
CA ALA A 276 9.18 7.54 11.62
C ALA A 276 9.62 8.41 12.79
N ASP A 277 9.36 7.95 14.01
CA ASP A 277 9.57 8.71 15.24
C ASP A 277 10.84 8.30 16.00
N TRP A 278 11.63 7.37 15.45
CA TRP A 278 12.72 6.74 16.19
C TRP A 278 14.08 7.23 15.74
N THR A 279 15.01 7.20 16.68
CA THR A 279 16.44 7.17 16.43
C THR A 279 16.97 5.77 16.72
N ALA A 280 18.16 5.43 16.25
CA ALA A 280 18.84 4.20 16.66
C ALA A 280 18.99 4.09 18.20
N ALA A 281 19.01 5.24 18.90
CA ALA A 281 19.02 5.28 20.36
C ALA A 281 17.69 4.84 20.99
N ASP A 282 16.54 5.11 20.35
CA ASP A 282 15.24 4.68 20.85
C ASP A 282 15.06 3.16 20.77
N VAL A 283 15.54 2.56 19.67
CA VAL A 283 15.61 1.10 19.50
C VAL A 283 16.48 0.47 20.59
N LEU A 284 17.69 1.02 20.79
CA LEU A 284 18.63 0.51 21.80
C LEU A 284 18.08 0.67 23.22
N ALA A 285 17.42 1.79 23.52
CA ALA A 285 16.90 2.10 24.85
C ALA A 285 15.69 1.22 25.24
N ASN A 286 14.86 0.84 24.28
CA ASN A 286 13.64 0.06 24.54
C ASN A 286 13.77 -1.43 24.17
N GLY A 287 14.84 -1.81 23.47
CA GLY A 287 15.08 -3.19 23.04
C GLY A 287 14.03 -3.72 22.05
N VAL A 288 13.45 -2.83 21.24
CA VAL A 288 12.42 -3.17 20.25
C VAL A 288 12.84 -2.71 18.86
N SER A 289 12.70 -3.59 17.88
CA SER A 289 12.80 -3.30 16.45
C SER A 289 11.41 -3.23 15.82
N GLY A 290 11.33 -2.59 14.66
CA GLY A 290 10.17 -2.76 13.79
C GLY A 290 10.17 -4.16 13.17
N ASN A 291 8.99 -4.68 12.83
CA ASN A 291 8.86 -6.01 12.25
C ASN A 291 9.00 -5.94 10.71
N THR A 292 8.25 -6.75 9.97
CA THR A 292 8.31 -6.83 8.53
C THR A 292 7.37 -5.80 7.90
N SER A 293 7.90 -5.04 6.94
CA SER A 293 7.14 -4.13 6.08
C SER A 293 7.13 -4.71 4.67
N THR A 294 5.98 -4.80 4.01
CA THR A 294 5.90 -5.25 2.62
C THR A 294 5.04 -4.31 1.81
N PHE A 295 5.61 -3.77 0.73
CA PHE A 295 4.86 -3.07 -0.32
C PHE A 295 4.96 -3.89 -1.60
N ARG A 296 3.81 -4.32 -2.11
CA ARG A 296 3.72 -5.21 -3.26
C ARG A 296 2.94 -4.56 -4.39
N VAL A 297 3.51 -4.59 -5.58
CA VAL A 297 2.87 -4.09 -6.81
C VAL A 297 2.72 -5.24 -7.80
N VAL A 298 1.49 -5.49 -8.24
CA VAL A 298 1.10 -6.60 -9.11
C VAL A 298 0.69 -6.07 -10.48
N GLY A 299 1.40 -6.51 -11.52
CA GLY A 299 1.09 -6.18 -12.91
C GLY A 299 1.17 -4.69 -13.22
N ASP A 300 0.39 -4.26 -14.22
CA ASP A 300 0.43 -2.92 -14.82
C ASP A 300 -0.89 -2.14 -14.70
N GLN A 301 -1.80 -2.61 -13.83
CA GLN A 301 -3.18 -2.11 -13.75
C GLN A 301 -3.37 -0.96 -12.75
N SER A 302 -2.27 -0.43 -12.20
CA SER A 302 -2.31 0.53 -11.09
C SER A 302 -1.62 1.84 -11.45
N VAL A 303 -1.97 2.89 -10.70
CA VAL A 303 -1.27 4.18 -10.71
C VAL A 303 -0.77 4.46 -9.30
N ILE A 304 0.54 4.72 -9.16
CA ILE A 304 1.16 5.01 -7.86
C ILE A 304 1.97 6.30 -8.00
N ALA A 305 1.51 7.37 -7.35
CA ALA A 305 2.13 8.69 -7.39
C ALA A 305 2.50 9.17 -5.98
N VAL A 306 3.77 9.53 -5.79
CA VAL A 306 4.34 9.98 -4.52
C VAL A 306 4.95 11.36 -4.74
N GLY A 307 4.44 12.36 -4.04
CA GLY A 307 4.76 13.77 -4.30
C GLY A 307 6.23 14.11 -4.08
N LEU A 308 6.88 13.52 -3.07
CA LEU A 308 8.28 13.76 -2.75
C LEU A 308 9.10 12.47 -2.86
N ASP A 309 9.19 11.71 -1.77
CA ASP A 309 10.18 10.66 -1.63
C ASP A 309 9.55 9.30 -1.37
N VAL A 310 10.17 8.26 -1.93
CA VAL A 310 9.98 6.88 -1.49
C VAL A 310 11.16 6.53 -0.59
N THR A 311 10.89 6.03 0.62
CA THR A 311 11.96 5.67 1.57
C THR A 311 11.87 4.20 1.97
N MET A 312 13.03 3.56 2.13
CA MET A 312 13.11 2.14 2.51
C MET A 312 14.16 1.91 3.60
N ASP A 313 13.66 1.71 4.83
CA ASP A 313 14.44 1.46 6.05
C ASP A 313 15.70 2.32 6.17
N VAL A 314 15.51 3.63 6.00
CA VAL A 314 16.59 4.62 6.06
C VAL A 314 17.23 4.72 7.44
N LYS A 315 16.55 4.24 8.49
CA LYS A 315 17.03 4.26 9.88
C LYS A 315 17.64 2.93 10.33
N ASN A 316 17.54 1.86 9.52
CA ASN A 316 18.01 0.51 9.84
C ASN A 316 17.45 -0.01 11.18
N VAL A 317 16.13 0.09 11.35
CA VAL A 317 15.45 -0.28 12.60
C VAL A 317 14.44 -1.40 12.43
N MET A 318 14.20 -1.84 11.19
CA MET A 318 13.25 -2.89 10.84
C MET A 318 13.95 -4.24 10.77
N GLU A 319 13.22 -5.32 11.08
CA GLU A 319 13.67 -6.69 10.80
C GLU A 319 13.79 -6.92 9.29
N SER A 320 12.80 -6.43 8.53
CA SER A 320 12.79 -6.51 7.08
C SER A 320 11.85 -5.47 6.46
N SER A 321 12.28 -4.86 5.35
CA SER A 321 11.47 -3.94 4.55
C SER A 321 11.53 -4.37 3.10
N ASN A 322 10.43 -4.89 2.57
CA ASN A 322 10.38 -5.55 1.26
C ASN A 322 9.60 -4.69 0.27
N LEU A 323 10.20 -4.44 -0.89
CA LEU A 323 9.46 -4.08 -2.10
C LEU A 323 9.32 -5.34 -2.95
N VAL A 324 8.10 -5.66 -3.37
CA VAL A 324 7.84 -6.84 -4.20
C VAL A 324 7.19 -6.47 -5.51
N ALA A 325 7.83 -6.87 -6.62
CA ALA A 325 7.25 -6.79 -7.95
C ALA A 325 6.68 -8.17 -8.35
N THR A 326 5.35 -8.27 -8.41
CA THR A 326 4.68 -9.45 -8.98
C THR A 326 4.44 -9.19 -10.47
N VAL A 327 5.23 -9.82 -11.32
CA VAL A 327 5.21 -9.65 -12.78
C VAL A 327 4.13 -10.54 -13.40
N THR A 328 3.21 -9.92 -14.13
CA THR A 328 2.09 -10.60 -14.81
C THR A 328 2.18 -10.53 -16.33
N GLY A 329 3.16 -9.82 -16.89
CA GLY A 329 3.24 -9.50 -18.30
C GLY A 329 4.50 -8.71 -18.68
N PRO A 330 4.60 -8.24 -19.94
CA PRO A 330 5.73 -7.44 -20.44
C PRO A 330 5.72 -5.98 -19.93
N SER A 331 4.77 -5.63 -19.06
CA SER A 331 4.59 -4.31 -18.45
C SER A 331 4.34 -4.49 -16.95
N HIS A 332 4.71 -3.48 -16.17
CA HIS A 332 4.54 -3.44 -14.71
C HIS A 332 4.36 -1.99 -14.28
N THR A 333 3.58 -1.76 -13.21
CA THR A 333 3.35 -0.42 -12.67
C THR A 333 4.57 0.07 -11.87
N PRO A 334 5.23 1.17 -12.28
CA PRO A 334 6.29 1.78 -11.47
C PRO A 334 5.70 2.56 -10.28
N ILE A 335 6.51 2.73 -9.23
CA ILE A 335 6.28 3.77 -8.23
C ILE A 335 6.86 5.08 -8.77
N LEU A 336 6.01 6.09 -8.98
CA LEU A 336 6.44 7.40 -9.49
C LEU A 336 6.66 8.37 -8.33
N ALA A 337 7.89 8.82 -8.15
CA ALA A 337 8.28 9.78 -7.12
C ALA A 337 8.67 11.13 -7.75
N GLY A 338 8.14 12.22 -7.19
CA GLY A 338 8.47 13.57 -7.63
C GLY A 338 9.92 13.97 -7.36
N ARG A 339 10.57 13.39 -6.35
CA ARG A 339 11.92 13.78 -5.91
C ARG A 339 12.90 12.61 -5.79
N ASN A 340 12.85 11.81 -4.72
CA ASN A 340 13.88 10.79 -4.46
C ASN A 340 13.32 9.38 -4.22
N ALA A 341 14.21 8.39 -4.38
CA ALA A 341 14.06 7.05 -3.85
C ALA A 341 15.24 6.76 -2.92
N LEU A 342 15.02 6.83 -1.62
CA LEU A 342 16.04 6.63 -0.58
C LEU A 342 16.05 5.16 -0.13
N ILE A 343 16.84 4.34 -0.82
CA ILE A 343 16.93 2.89 -0.59
C ILE A 343 18.19 2.61 0.24
N LYS A 344 18.02 2.23 1.51
CA LYS A 344 19.17 1.98 2.41
C LYS A 344 19.24 0.53 2.87
N ASN A 345 18.18 0.02 3.48
CA ASN A 345 18.19 -1.33 4.07
C ASN A 345 17.03 -2.21 3.58
N GLY A 346 16.31 -1.76 2.55
CA GLY A 346 15.21 -2.50 1.93
C GLY A 346 15.68 -3.67 1.07
N ASN A 347 14.86 -4.71 0.98
CA ASN A 347 15.02 -5.85 0.09
C ASN A 347 14.10 -5.70 -1.12
N PHE A 348 14.54 -6.21 -2.26
CA PHE A 348 13.70 -6.31 -3.45
C PHE A 348 13.45 -7.75 -3.83
N LEU A 349 12.17 -8.08 -4.01
CA LEU A 349 11.71 -9.42 -4.33
C LEU A 349 10.97 -9.40 -5.66
N VAL A 350 11.07 -10.49 -6.39
CA VAL A 350 10.30 -10.71 -7.64
C VAL A 350 9.49 -11.98 -7.53
N GLU A 351 8.24 -11.88 -7.97
CA GLU A 351 7.33 -13.02 -8.14
C GLU A 351 6.78 -13.03 -9.56
N LEU A 352 6.47 -14.22 -10.08
CA LEU A 352 5.80 -14.37 -11.38
C LEU A 352 4.38 -14.87 -11.17
N ASP A 353 3.41 -14.21 -11.80
CA ASP A 353 2.02 -14.66 -11.85
C ASP A 353 1.56 -14.81 -13.30
N GLY A 354 1.57 -16.05 -13.78
CA GLY A 354 1.11 -16.40 -15.13
C GLY A 354 2.02 -15.94 -16.28
N TYR A 355 3.14 -15.27 -15.99
CA TYR A 355 4.10 -14.80 -17.00
C TYR A 355 5.41 -15.59 -16.96
N SER A 356 6.01 -15.80 -18.13
CA SER A 356 7.33 -16.43 -18.28
C SER A 356 8.26 -15.44 -18.98
N PRO A 357 9.11 -14.74 -18.22
CA PRO A 357 10.00 -13.75 -18.78
C PRO A 357 10.93 -14.29 -19.86
N VAL A 358 11.24 -13.43 -20.83
CA VAL A 358 12.16 -13.70 -21.94
C VAL A 358 13.31 -12.70 -21.95
N LEU A 359 14.39 -13.05 -22.65
CA LEU A 359 15.54 -12.16 -22.83
C LEU A 359 15.11 -10.80 -23.39
N GLY A 360 15.49 -9.73 -22.69
CA GLY A 360 15.18 -8.36 -23.06
C GLY A 360 13.85 -7.83 -22.53
N ASP A 361 13.12 -8.60 -21.72
CA ASP A 361 12.04 -8.02 -20.91
C ASP A 361 12.64 -7.05 -19.87
N GLU A 362 11.98 -5.91 -19.68
CA GLU A 362 12.42 -4.84 -18.79
C GLU A 362 11.20 -4.20 -18.10
N TRP A 363 11.35 -3.85 -16.82
CA TRP A 363 10.30 -3.23 -16.01
C TRP A 363 10.87 -2.12 -15.14
N SER A 364 10.32 -0.91 -15.29
CA SER A 364 10.56 0.19 -14.37
C SER A 364 9.89 -0.10 -13.04
N ILE A 365 10.67 -0.19 -11.96
CA ILE A 365 10.17 -0.51 -10.62
C ILE A 365 9.92 0.78 -9.83
N ILE A 366 10.87 1.72 -9.88
CA ILE A 366 10.76 3.03 -9.27
C ILE A 366 11.30 4.06 -10.26
N GLN A 367 10.60 5.18 -10.41
CA GLN A 367 11.09 6.34 -11.15
C GLN A 367 11.07 7.55 -10.22
N THR A 368 12.13 8.34 -10.25
CA THR A 368 12.26 9.57 -9.45
C THR A 368 12.36 10.77 -10.37
N ASN A 369 12.26 12.00 -9.83
CA ASN A 369 12.28 13.21 -10.65
C ASN A 369 11.21 13.16 -11.77
N VAL A 370 10.03 12.59 -11.46
CA VAL A 370 8.92 12.39 -12.41
C VAL A 370 7.91 13.53 -12.35
N ASP A 371 7.53 14.08 -13.52
CA ASP A 371 6.33 14.93 -13.62
C ASP A 371 5.08 14.08 -13.42
N LEU A 372 4.43 14.26 -12.27
CA LEU A 372 3.29 13.47 -11.86
C LEU A 372 1.98 13.87 -12.56
N THR A 373 1.97 14.88 -13.45
CA THR A 373 0.75 15.41 -14.08
C THR A 373 -0.12 14.31 -14.70
N ASP A 374 0.47 13.44 -15.53
CA ASP A 374 -0.29 12.37 -16.21
C ASP A 374 -0.77 11.29 -15.22
N ALA A 375 0.05 10.95 -14.21
CA ALA A 375 -0.32 10.00 -13.17
C ALA A 375 -1.49 10.51 -12.33
N LEU A 376 -1.48 11.80 -11.97
CA LEU A 376 -2.55 12.44 -11.22
C LEU A 376 -3.84 12.55 -12.04
N LEU A 377 -3.74 12.85 -13.34
CA LEU A 377 -4.90 12.80 -14.24
C LEU A 377 -5.49 11.38 -14.34
N ALA A 378 -4.64 10.35 -14.38
CA ALA A 378 -5.09 8.96 -14.38
C ALA A 378 -5.75 8.57 -13.05
N PHE A 379 -5.18 9.00 -11.93
CA PHE A 379 -5.76 8.83 -10.59
C PHE A 379 -7.17 9.46 -10.51
N ASP A 380 -7.30 10.74 -10.90
CA ASP A 380 -8.56 11.46 -10.92
C ASP A 380 -9.59 10.79 -11.84
N ALA A 381 -9.15 10.26 -12.99
CA ALA A 381 -10.03 9.55 -13.90
C ALA A 381 -10.60 8.25 -13.31
N ILE A 382 -9.81 7.52 -12.51
CA ILE A 382 -10.28 6.33 -11.77
C ILE A 382 -11.34 6.75 -10.75
N ALA A 383 -11.08 7.78 -9.95
CA ALA A 383 -12.05 8.28 -8.95
C ALA A 383 -13.34 8.79 -9.61
N ALA A 384 -13.23 9.50 -10.73
CA ALA A 384 -14.37 10.03 -11.47
C ALA A 384 -15.25 8.94 -12.10
N ALA A 385 -14.67 7.80 -12.48
CA ALA A 385 -15.41 6.67 -13.08
C ALA A 385 -16.35 5.97 -12.08
N GLU A 386 -16.18 6.21 -10.78
CA GLU A 386 -16.90 5.55 -9.69
C GLU A 386 -18.20 6.28 -9.28
N ASP A 387 -18.52 7.46 -9.87
CA ASP A 387 -19.71 8.28 -9.59
C ASP A 387 -19.93 8.57 -8.09
N ILE A 388 -18.86 9.02 -7.43
CA ILE A 388 -18.81 9.18 -5.98
C ILE A 388 -19.34 10.55 -5.55
N THR A 389 -20.20 10.57 -4.54
CA THR A 389 -20.54 11.80 -3.82
C THR A 389 -19.55 12.02 -2.68
N THR A 390 -18.83 13.13 -2.71
CA THR A 390 -17.81 13.49 -1.70
C THR A 390 -18.38 14.40 -0.62
N TYR A 391 -17.81 14.32 0.58
CA TYR A 391 -18.24 15.09 1.76
C TYR A 391 -17.04 15.74 2.45
N ASP A 392 -17.21 16.93 3.02
CA ASP A 392 -16.22 17.55 3.90
C ASP A 392 -16.20 16.88 5.29
N ARG A 393 -15.29 17.34 6.17
CA ARG A 393 -15.19 16.82 7.55
C ARG A 393 -16.44 17.05 8.41
N ASN A 394 -17.34 17.94 7.99
CA ASN A 394 -18.61 18.18 8.67
C ASN A 394 -19.74 17.32 8.09
N GLY A 395 -19.45 16.45 7.13
CA GLY A 395 -20.44 15.64 6.43
C GLY A 395 -21.29 16.43 5.43
N VAL A 396 -20.81 17.59 4.99
CA VAL A 396 -21.47 18.41 3.96
C VAL A 396 -20.94 18.00 2.60
N GLU A 397 -21.84 17.75 1.64
CA GLU A 397 -21.46 17.46 0.26
C GLU A 397 -20.53 18.56 -0.29
N ALA A 398 -19.38 18.14 -0.80
CA ALA A 398 -18.31 19.02 -1.27
C ALA A 398 -17.90 18.59 -2.68
N ALA A 399 -17.36 19.52 -3.47
CA ALA A 399 -16.84 19.16 -4.79
C ALA A 399 -15.58 18.30 -4.64
N TYR A 400 -15.37 17.35 -5.55
CA TYR A 400 -14.18 16.50 -5.56
C TYR A 400 -12.88 17.31 -5.42
N GLY A 401 -12.72 18.37 -6.23
CA GLY A 401 -11.54 19.23 -6.21
C GLY A 401 -11.37 20.09 -4.95
N ASP A 402 -12.36 20.16 -4.06
CA ASP A 402 -12.20 20.79 -2.74
C ASP A 402 -11.67 19.78 -1.70
N ILE A 403 -11.83 18.48 -1.98
CA ILE A 403 -11.47 17.38 -1.08
C ILE A 403 -10.11 16.77 -1.47
N VAL A 404 -9.95 16.48 -2.77
CA VAL A 404 -8.75 15.97 -3.40
C VAL A 404 -8.13 17.10 -4.20
N THR A 405 -7.11 17.70 -3.63
CA THR A 405 -6.22 18.62 -4.31
C THR A 405 -4.85 17.99 -4.31
N HIS A 406 -4.21 17.91 -5.46
CA HIS A 406 -2.86 17.39 -5.54
C HIS A 406 -1.86 18.52 -5.40
N ASN A 407 -0.94 18.42 -4.45
CA ASN A 407 0.28 19.19 -4.54
C ASN A 407 1.17 18.57 -5.61
N ASN A 408 1.07 19.11 -6.82
CA ASN A 408 1.94 18.67 -7.91
C ASN A 408 3.37 19.23 -7.78
N ASN A 409 3.68 19.95 -6.68
CA ASN A 409 4.89 20.77 -6.43
C ASN A 409 5.79 20.80 -7.66
N ALA A 410 5.28 21.58 -8.63
CA ALA A 410 5.79 21.62 -9.97
C ALA A 410 7.29 21.91 -9.93
N PHE A 411 8.05 20.94 -10.43
CA PHE A 411 9.31 21.12 -11.15
C PHE A 411 9.74 22.58 -11.30
N THR A 412 10.60 23.03 -10.40
CA THR A 412 11.67 23.95 -10.77
C THR A 412 12.98 23.21 -10.55
N ASN A 413 13.48 22.60 -11.63
CA ASN A 413 14.86 22.15 -11.80
C ASN A 413 15.52 21.54 -10.55
N ASN A 414 15.24 20.26 -10.27
CA ASN A 414 15.87 19.44 -9.21
C ASN A 414 17.41 19.54 -9.19
N ALA A 415 18.05 19.87 -10.31
CA ALA A 415 19.48 20.22 -10.36
C ALA A 415 19.91 21.37 -9.41
N SER A 416 18.96 22.14 -8.87
CA SER A 416 19.20 23.18 -7.87
C SER A 416 18.59 22.90 -6.49
N ASP A 417 17.80 21.84 -6.31
CA ASP A 417 17.38 21.39 -4.98
C ASP A 417 18.57 20.67 -4.32
N PRO A 418 19.13 21.19 -3.22
CA PRO A 418 20.23 20.52 -2.51
C PRO A 418 19.83 19.17 -1.91
N ASN A 419 18.53 18.86 -1.83
CA ASN A 419 18.02 17.59 -1.32
C ASN A 419 17.63 16.59 -2.42
N TYR A 420 17.84 16.93 -3.69
CA TYR A 420 17.65 15.99 -4.78
C TYR A 420 18.87 15.07 -4.88
N LEU A 421 18.61 13.78 -4.70
CA LEU A 421 19.56 12.68 -4.76
C LEU A 421 19.20 11.69 -5.88
N GLY A 422 17.95 11.69 -6.35
CA GLY A 422 17.42 10.69 -7.27
C GLY A 422 17.27 9.34 -6.57
N VAL A 423 17.74 8.28 -7.21
CA VAL A 423 17.89 6.96 -6.59
C VAL A 423 19.16 6.95 -5.73
N ASP A 424 18.98 6.91 -4.41
CA ASP A 424 20.06 7.00 -3.42
C ASP A 424 20.30 5.66 -2.70
N GLY A 425 21.04 4.79 -3.38
CA GLY A 425 21.52 3.50 -2.86
C GLY A 425 20.83 2.29 -3.51
N PRO A 426 21.50 1.13 -3.55
CA PRO A 426 20.88 -0.10 -4.00
C PRO A 426 20.03 -0.75 -2.90
N PHE A 427 19.19 -1.72 -3.29
CA PHE A 427 18.59 -2.64 -2.31
C PHE A 427 19.69 -3.40 -1.56
N LYS A 428 19.45 -3.65 -0.26
CA LYS A 428 20.35 -4.42 0.61
C LYS A 428 20.45 -5.88 0.19
N SER A 429 19.34 -6.45 -0.28
CA SER A 429 19.32 -7.79 -0.84
C SER A 429 18.30 -7.90 -1.96
N LEU A 430 18.57 -8.84 -2.86
CA LEU A 430 17.72 -9.21 -3.98
C LEU A 430 17.31 -10.68 -3.79
N ASP A 431 16.02 -10.98 -3.84
CA ASP A 431 15.50 -12.35 -3.76
C ASP A 431 14.55 -12.65 -4.92
N PHE A 432 15.04 -13.51 -5.83
CA PHE A 432 14.31 -13.95 -7.01
C PHE A 432 13.90 -15.42 -6.92
N SER A 433 13.98 -16.03 -5.73
CA SER A 433 13.70 -17.45 -5.53
C SER A 433 12.25 -17.83 -5.88
N ALA A 434 11.32 -16.87 -5.76
CA ALA A 434 9.91 -17.01 -6.15
C ALA A 434 9.64 -16.73 -7.65
N ALA A 435 10.68 -16.40 -8.42
CA ALA A 435 10.59 -16.07 -9.84
C ALA A 435 11.63 -16.84 -10.68
N PRO A 436 11.59 -18.18 -10.73
CA PRO A 436 12.55 -18.95 -11.52
C PRO A 436 12.43 -18.64 -13.01
N LEU A 437 13.54 -18.25 -13.63
CA LEU A 437 13.63 -18.00 -15.06
C LEU A 437 13.95 -19.27 -15.87
N SER A 438 13.76 -19.19 -17.19
CA SER A 438 14.22 -20.25 -18.09
C SER A 438 15.74 -20.40 -18.01
N PRO A 439 16.29 -21.62 -18.18
CA PRO A 439 17.73 -21.83 -18.13
C PRO A 439 18.51 -20.91 -19.09
N GLY A 440 19.58 -20.30 -18.60
CA GLY A 440 20.38 -19.34 -19.36
C GLY A 440 19.87 -17.91 -19.31
N LEU A 441 18.89 -17.61 -18.47
CA LEU A 441 18.44 -16.25 -18.16
C LEU A 441 18.63 -15.95 -16.67
N GLU A 442 18.90 -14.69 -16.36
CA GLU A 442 18.93 -14.18 -14.99
C GLU A 442 18.26 -12.81 -14.90
N PHE A 443 17.85 -12.44 -13.69
CA PHE A 443 17.40 -11.08 -13.42
C PHE A 443 18.60 -10.19 -13.12
N GLU A 444 18.58 -9.00 -13.68
CA GLU A 444 19.51 -7.91 -13.36
C GLU A 444 18.71 -6.70 -12.87
N VAL A 445 19.23 -6.03 -11.84
CA VAL A 445 18.66 -4.76 -11.36
C VAL A 445 19.66 -3.66 -11.67
N GLU A 446 19.28 -2.75 -12.56
CA GLU A 446 20.06 -1.57 -12.90
C GLU A 446 19.55 -0.35 -12.12
N TYR A 447 20.49 0.42 -11.55
CA TYR A 447 20.20 1.64 -10.83
C TYR A 447 20.73 2.82 -11.63
N PHE A 448 19.80 3.62 -12.15
CA PHE A 448 20.09 4.90 -12.79
C PHE A 448 19.87 6.03 -11.78
N GLN A 449 20.26 7.25 -12.17
CA GLN A 449 20.00 8.44 -11.35
C GLN A 449 18.50 8.60 -11.06
N ASP A 450 17.64 8.33 -12.04
CA ASP A 450 16.20 8.59 -11.95
C ASP A 450 15.32 7.34 -12.04
N GLU A 451 15.92 6.14 -12.02
CA GLU A 451 15.17 4.91 -12.27
C GLU A 451 15.83 3.68 -11.64
N VAL A 452 15.00 2.80 -11.09
CA VAL A 452 15.37 1.42 -10.76
C VAL A 452 14.69 0.50 -11.77
N LEU A 453 15.49 -0.21 -12.54
CA LEU A 453 15.04 -1.05 -13.66
C LEU A 453 15.34 -2.53 -13.37
N LEU A 454 14.32 -3.38 -13.49
CA LEU A 454 14.47 -4.83 -13.47
C LEU A 454 14.53 -5.34 -14.90
N LYS A 455 15.52 -6.16 -15.23
CA LYS A 455 15.73 -6.69 -16.58
C LYS A 455 15.89 -8.19 -16.56
N VAL A 456 15.49 -8.84 -17.65
CA VAL A 456 15.87 -10.23 -17.94
C VAL A 456 17.01 -10.23 -18.94
N VAL A 457 18.17 -10.67 -18.49
CA VAL A 457 19.39 -10.74 -19.29
C VAL A 457 19.79 -12.19 -19.51
N ALA A 458 20.72 -12.40 -20.44
CA ALA A 458 21.33 -13.71 -20.58
C ALA A 458 22.12 -13.98 -19.30
N ALA A 459 21.87 -15.13 -18.66
CA ALA A 459 22.63 -15.53 -17.49
C ALA A 459 24.11 -15.46 -17.84
N SER A 460 24.86 -14.69 -17.08
CA SER A 460 26.31 -14.76 -17.12
C SER A 460 26.66 -16.22 -16.82
N THR A 461 27.12 -16.95 -17.83
CA THR A 461 27.76 -18.24 -17.59
C THR A 461 29.13 -17.91 -17.04
N GLY A 462 29.17 -17.40 -15.81
CA GLY A 462 30.40 -17.03 -15.12
C GLY A 462 31.31 -18.23 -15.15
N LEU A 463 32.35 -18.16 -15.98
CA LEU A 463 33.40 -19.14 -15.92
C LEU A 463 34.14 -18.86 -14.62
N ALA A 464 34.34 -19.86 -13.79
CA ALA A 464 35.20 -19.73 -12.63
C ALA A 464 36.54 -19.07 -13.05
N GLY A 465 36.92 -17.94 -12.47
CA GLY A 465 38.12 -17.19 -12.84
C GLY A 465 37.98 -16.15 -13.97
N ASP A 466 36.80 -15.93 -14.54
CA ASP A 466 36.50 -14.85 -15.52
C ASP A 466 36.17 -13.56 -14.77
N PHE A 467 37.18 -12.98 -14.11
CA PHE A 467 37.05 -11.84 -13.21
C PHE A 467 36.69 -10.52 -13.90
N ASN A 468 36.79 -10.45 -15.23
CA ASN A 468 36.31 -9.30 -16.00
C ASN A 468 34.97 -9.56 -16.73
N ASN A 469 34.38 -10.76 -16.56
CA ASN A 469 33.13 -11.21 -17.17
C ASN A 469 33.09 -11.03 -18.70
N ASP A 470 34.21 -11.20 -19.40
CA ASP A 470 34.28 -11.08 -20.86
C ASP A 470 33.96 -12.40 -21.58
N GLY A 471 33.68 -13.47 -20.82
CA GLY A 471 33.37 -14.80 -21.33
C GLY A 471 34.61 -15.65 -21.62
N PHE A 472 35.81 -15.17 -21.27
CA PHE A 472 37.09 -15.87 -21.46
C PHE A 472 37.99 -15.74 -20.23
N VAL A 473 38.34 -16.88 -19.61
CA VAL A 473 39.35 -16.89 -18.54
C VAL A 473 40.74 -16.74 -19.16
N ASN A 474 41.32 -15.54 -19.12
CA ASN A 474 42.56 -15.19 -19.80
C ASN A 474 43.45 -14.26 -18.96
N ALA A 475 44.45 -13.64 -19.60
CA ALA A 475 45.42 -12.79 -18.90
C ALA A 475 44.83 -11.44 -18.43
N ALA A 476 43.71 -11.01 -18.99
CA ALA A 476 42.98 -9.83 -18.54
C ALA A 476 42.39 -10.05 -17.14
N ASP A 477 41.86 -11.23 -16.86
CA ASP A 477 41.33 -11.60 -15.52
C ASP A 477 42.43 -11.61 -14.47
N TYR A 478 43.64 -12.04 -14.84
CA TYR A 478 44.78 -11.97 -13.94
C TYR A 478 45.04 -10.54 -13.48
N THR A 479 44.93 -9.56 -14.39
CA THR A 479 45.13 -8.16 -14.00
C THR A 479 44.04 -7.66 -13.06
N VAL A 480 42.79 -8.09 -13.25
CA VAL A 480 41.71 -7.80 -12.30
C VAL A 480 42.00 -8.40 -10.93
N TRP A 481 42.41 -9.68 -10.85
CA TRP A 481 42.79 -10.27 -9.57
C TRP A 481 43.96 -9.51 -8.90
N ARG A 482 45.02 -9.22 -9.66
CA ARG A 482 46.20 -8.51 -9.13
C ARG A 482 45.88 -7.14 -8.59
N ASP A 483 45.02 -6.39 -9.26
CA ASP A 483 44.67 -5.04 -8.86
C ASP A 483 43.80 -5.02 -7.59
N ASN A 484 43.16 -6.16 -7.29
CA ASN A 484 42.26 -6.33 -6.15
C ASN A 484 42.85 -7.22 -5.03
N GLU A 485 44.10 -7.68 -5.12
CA GLU A 485 44.74 -8.57 -4.14
C GLU A 485 44.72 -7.99 -2.71
N ASN A 486 44.18 -8.73 -1.74
CA ASN A 486 43.93 -8.34 -0.34
C ASN A 486 42.88 -7.23 -0.14
N THR A 487 42.01 -7.01 -1.11
CA THR A 487 40.83 -6.13 -0.94
C THR A 487 39.58 -6.95 -0.66
N SER A 488 38.49 -6.27 -0.29
CA SER A 488 37.18 -6.89 -0.09
C SER A 488 36.28 -6.77 -1.32
N ASN A 489 36.87 -6.66 -2.51
CA ASN A 489 36.12 -6.56 -3.76
C ASN A 489 35.65 -7.95 -4.20
N ASP A 490 34.40 -8.08 -4.60
CA ASP A 490 33.89 -9.31 -5.21
C ASP A 490 34.35 -9.37 -6.67
N LEU A 491 35.04 -10.45 -7.06
CA LEU A 491 35.57 -10.62 -8.42
C LEU A 491 34.59 -11.32 -9.36
N GLY A 492 33.47 -11.87 -8.86
CA GLY A 492 32.56 -12.70 -9.66
C GLY A 492 33.21 -14.01 -10.11
N GLY A 493 32.62 -15.16 -9.74
CA GLY A 493 33.26 -16.46 -10.01
C GLY A 493 34.60 -16.61 -9.28
N ASN A 494 34.62 -16.16 -8.02
CA ASN A 494 35.70 -16.19 -7.02
C ASN A 494 35.90 -17.58 -6.37
N GLY A 495 37.02 -17.71 -5.65
CA GLY A 495 37.57 -18.94 -5.08
C GLY A 495 36.87 -19.44 -3.82
N ASP A 496 37.65 -19.74 -2.78
CA ASP A 496 37.14 -20.22 -1.50
C ASP A 496 36.61 -19.04 -0.66
N GLU A 497 35.30 -18.92 -0.51
CA GLU A 497 34.68 -17.84 0.27
C GLU A 497 34.41 -18.23 1.73
N THR A 498 35.22 -19.12 2.29
CA THR A 498 35.08 -19.59 3.68
C THR A 498 36.29 -19.22 4.57
N GLY A 499 36.07 -19.18 5.88
CA GLY A 499 37.16 -18.99 6.84
C GLY A 499 37.87 -17.64 6.67
N SER A 500 39.19 -17.67 6.48
CA SER A 500 40.02 -16.47 6.32
C SER A 500 39.94 -15.83 4.93
N SER A 501 39.35 -16.52 3.96
CA SER A 501 39.19 -16.07 2.58
C SER A 501 37.82 -15.44 2.32
N ALA A 502 36.87 -15.58 3.27
CA ALA A 502 35.53 -15.01 3.15
C ALA A 502 35.57 -13.48 2.98
N GLY A 503 35.11 -13.00 1.82
CA GLY A 503 35.03 -11.60 1.45
C GLY A 503 36.40 -10.92 1.25
N VAL A 504 37.46 -11.69 0.97
CA VAL A 504 38.81 -11.18 0.74
C VAL A 504 39.40 -11.81 -0.51
N VAL A 505 39.79 -10.98 -1.48
CA VAL A 505 40.51 -11.44 -2.68
C VAL A 505 41.90 -11.92 -2.30
N ASP A 506 42.17 -13.20 -2.44
CA ASP A 506 43.41 -13.81 -1.98
C ASP A 506 43.99 -14.87 -2.94
N ALA A 507 44.82 -15.77 -2.41
CA ALA A 507 45.47 -16.81 -3.18
C ALA A 507 44.49 -17.90 -3.69
N ALA A 508 43.33 -18.07 -3.07
CA ALA A 508 42.30 -19.01 -3.49
C ALA A 508 41.67 -18.56 -4.83
N ASP A 509 41.41 -17.27 -5.00
CA ASP A 509 40.92 -16.69 -6.25
C ASP A 509 41.93 -16.86 -7.38
N TYR A 510 43.19 -16.58 -7.10
CA TYR A 510 44.27 -16.80 -8.05
C TYR A 510 44.37 -18.27 -8.49
N GLN A 511 44.23 -19.19 -7.52
CA GLN A 511 44.28 -20.62 -7.79
C GLN A 511 43.09 -21.03 -8.67
N LEU A 512 41.91 -20.44 -8.44
CA LEU A 512 40.73 -20.63 -9.28
C LEU A 512 40.97 -20.16 -10.72
N TRP A 513 41.39 -18.91 -10.90
CA TRP A 513 41.74 -18.37 -12.22
C TRP A 513 42.76 -19.26 -12.94
N ARG A 514 43.83 -19.65 -12.24
CA ARG A 514 44.88 -20.51 -12.83
C ARG A 514 44.32 -21.85 -13.28
N ASN A 515 43.44 -22.46 -12.49
CA ASN A 515 42.84 -23.75 -12.80
C ASN A 515 41.88 -23.66 -14.00
N SER A 516 41.28 -22.50 -14.21
CA SER A 516 40.32 -22.26 -15.28
C SER A 516 40.93 -21.56 -16.50
N TYR A 517 42.20 -21.16 -16.47
CA TYR A 517 42.84 -20.41 -17.55
C TYR A 517 42.70 -21.09 -18.92
N GLY A 518 42.19 -20.34 -19.89
CA GLY A 518 41.87 -20.81 -21.24
C GLY A 518 40.44 -21.35 -21.39
N SER A 519 39.63 -21.36 -20.33
CA SER A 519 38.20 -21.63 -20.43
C SER A 519 37.49 -20.49 -21.17
N SER A 520 36.47 -20.84 -21.94
CA SER A 520 35.62 -19.88 -22.63
C SER A 520 34.19 -20.40 -22.65
N VAL A 521 33.23 -19.49 -22.69
CA VAL A 521 31.82 -19.87 -22.82
C VAL A 521 31.65 -20.43 -24.23
N ALA A 522 31.35 -21.73 -24.32
CA ALA A 522 30.93 -22.32 -25.58
C ALA A 522 29.55 -21.76 -25.91
N MET A 523 29.49 -20.71 -26.74
CA MET A 523 28.23 -20.26 -27.33
C MET A 523 27.63 -21.44 -28.09
N SER A 524 26.62 -22.08 -27.50
CA SER A 524 25.74 -22.97 -28.24
C SER A 524 25.04 -22.08 -29.25
N ALA A 525 25.43 -22.19 -30.52
CA ALA A 525 24.74 -21.50 -31.60
C ALA A 525 23.26 -21.88 -31.49
N ALA A 526 22.42 -20.93 -31.10
CA ALA A 526 20.98 -21.11 -31.17
C ALA A 526 20.67 -21.63 -32.58
N VAL A 527 20.02 -22.79 -32.67
CA VAL A 527 19.52 -23.29 -33.94
C VAL A 527 18.41 -22.33 -34.36
N ILE A 528 18.80 -21.25 -35.05
CA ILE A 528 17.87 -20.34 -35.71
C ILE A 528 17.11 -21.24 -36.68
N PRO A 529 15.79 -21.44 -36.51
CA PRO A 529 15.01 -22.17 -37.49
C PRO A 529 15.22 -21.47 -38.83
N GLU A 530 15.73 -22.20 -39.84
CA GLU A 530 16.00 -21.61 -41.14
C GLU A 530 14.76 -20.82 -41.59
N PRO A 531 14.91 -19.56 -42.03
CA PRO A 531 13.76 -18.78 -42.45
C PRO A 531 13.02 -19.57 -43.52
N THR A 532 11.72 -19.79 -43.31
CA THR A 532 10.81 -20.51 -44.22
C THR A 532 10.70 -19.85 -45.60
N THR A 533 11.46 -18.80 -45.86
CA THR A 533 11.64 -18.14 -47.15
C THR A 533 12.08 -19.12 -48.25
N LEU A 534 12.93 -20.10 -47.97
CA LEU A 534 13.30 -21.12 -48.97
C LEU A 534 12.11 -22.00 -49.37
N VAL A 535 11.29 -22.40 -48.41
CA VAL A 535 10.06 -23.16 -48.64
C VAL A 535 9.02 -22.29 -49.37
N ALA A 536 8.86 -21.02 -48.99
CA ALA A 536 7.97 -20.08 -49.66
C ALA A 536 8.41 -19.77 -51.10
N THR A 537 9.72 -19.67 -51.35
CA THR A 537 10.28 -19.42 -52.68
C THR A 537 10.13 -20.65 -53.58
N LEU A 538 10.37 -21.86 -53.05
CA LEU A 538 10.15 -23.11 -53.78
C LEU A 538 8.66 -23.37 -54.05
N ALA A 539 7.77 -23.05 -53.11
CA ALA A 539 6.33 -23.12 -53.30
C ALA A 539 5.84 -22.10 -54.34
N GLY A 540 6.38 -20.88 -54.33
CA GLY A 540 6.10 -19.84 -55.34
C GLY A 540 6.58 -20.22 -56.74
N LEU A 541 7.77 -20.82 -56.86
CA LEU A 541 8.29 -21.31 -58.14
C LEU A 541 7.48 -22.48 -58.70
N ALA A 542 6.99 -23.39 -57.85
CA ALA A 542 6.12 -24.49 -58.23
C ALA A 542 4.72 -23.99 -58.70
N ALA A 543 4.17 -22.97 -58.03
CA ALA A 543 2.92 -22.34 -58.44
C ALA A 543 3.05 -21.63 -59.81
N CYS A 544 4.17 -20.95 -60.06
CA CYS A 544 4.46 -20.32 -61.35
C CYS A 544 4.65 -21.33 -62.49
N ALA A 545 5.26 -22.50 -62.22
CA ALA A 545 5.47 -23.55 -63.21
C ALA A 545 4.16 -24.24 -63.64
N THR A 546 3.19 -24.37 -62.73
CA THR A 546 1.87 -24.97 -63.04
C THR A 546 0.93 -24.01 -63.76
N ALA A 547 1.03 -22.69 -63.51
CA ALA A 547 0.28 -21.66 -64.23
C ALA A 547 0.64 -21.57 -65.73
N LYS A 548 1.89 -21.88 -66.10
CA LYS A 548 2.35 -21.86 -67.50
C LYS A 548 1.87 -23.05 -68.34
N ARG A 549 1.32 -24.10 -67.71
CA ARG A 549 0.74 -25.28 -68.39
C ARG A 549 -0.78 -25.17 -68.66
N ARG A 550 -1.43 -24.08 -68.25
CA ARG A 550 -2.88 -23.84 -68.41
C ARG A 550 -3.24 -22.72 -69.40
N ARG A 551 -2.34 -22.37 -70.33
CA ARG A 551 -2.66 -21.51 -71.49
C ARG A 551 -2.70 -22.32 -72.76
#